data_AF-A0A941SV85-F1
#
_entry.id   AF-A0A941SV85-F1
#
_cell.length_a   1.000
_cell.length_b   1.000
_cell.length_c   1.000
_cell.angle_alpha   90.00
_cell.angle_beta   90.00
_cell.angle_gamma   90.00
#
_symmetry.space_group_name_H-M   'P 1'
#
loop_
_entity.id
_entity.type
_entity.pdbx_description
1 polymer ?
#
loop_
_entity_poly.entity_id
_entity_poly.type
_entity_poly.pdbx_seq_one_letter_code
_entity_poly.pdbx_strand_id
1 'polypeptide(L)'
;KEYAELEWPIDVLITLVWVAYAIVFFGTIGTRKVRHIYVANWFYGGFILAIALLHIVNSAELPVGLFKSYSAYAGVQDAMVQWWYGHNAVGFFLTAGFLGMMYYYIPKQAERPVYSYRLSIVHFWALIFTYMWAGPHHLHYTALPDWAQSVGMVFSLILLAPSWGGMLNGIMTLSGAWHKLRDDPILRFLIVSLSFYGMSTFEGPMMSIKTVNALSHYTDWTIGHVHAGALGWVGLITMGSLYYMIPRLYGRKQMYSVKAIEAHFWIATIGIVLYIAAMWIAGVMQGLMWRAVNADGTLTYTFVESVKATFPFYVIRLLGGLLYLSGMVLMLWNTAKTAAAGRVVPVSIPAAVAHA
;
A
#
# COMPACT_ATOMS: atom_id res chain seq x y z
N LYS A 1 -18.07 -6.61 5.24
CA LYS A 1 -17.59 -5.44 4.46
C LYS A 1 -16.11 -5.66 4.17
N GLU A 2 -15.62 -5.46 2.94
CA GLU A 2 -14.19 -5.67 2.65
C GLU A 2 -13.31 -4.73 3.48
N TYR A 3 -12.24 -5.27 4.07
CA TYR A 3 -11.33 -4.57 5.00
C TYR A 3 -12.01 -4.05 6.28
N ALA A 4 -13.24 -4.46 6.55
CA ALA A 4 -14.04 -4.15 7.74
C ALA A 4 -14.94 -5.36 8.07
N GLU A 5 -14.33 -6.55 8.12
CA GLU A 5 -15.02 -7.83 8.32
C GLU A 5 -15.24 -8.18 9.80
N LEU A 6 -14.51 -7.52 10.70
CA LEU A 6 -14.58 -7.77 12.14
C LEU A 6 -15.90 -7.20 12.68
N GLU A 7 -16.48 -7.87 13.68
CA GLU A 7 -17.76 -7.48 14.27
C GLU A 7 -17.60 -6.36 15.32
N TRP A 8 -18.69 -5.65 15.61
CA TRP A 8 -18.71 -4.42 16.42
C TRP A 8 -17.87 -4.38 17.71
N PRO A 9 -17.72 -5.45 18.55
CA PRO A 9 -16.88 -5.33 19.74
C PRO A 9 -15.41 -5.11 19.39
N ILE A 10 -14.96 -5.70 18.27
CA ILE A 10 -13.61 -5.54 17.78
C ILE A 10 -13.44 -4.17 17.14
N ASP A 11 -14.46 -3.63 16.47
CA ASP A 11 -14.40 -2.26 15.93
C ASP A 11 -14.29 -1.20 17.03
N VAL A 12 -14.98 -1.40 18.16
CA VAL A 12 -14.81 -0.56 19.36
C VAL A 12 -13.40 -0.71 19.91
N LEU A 13 -12.88 -1.93 20.03
CA LEU A 13 -11.51 -2.16 20.50
C LEU A 13 -10.47 -1.48 19.59
N ILE A 14 -10.61 -1.62 18.27
CA ILE A 14 -9.76 -0.95 17.28
C ILE A 14 -9.82 0.55 17.48
N THR A 15 -11.02 1.12 17.64
CA THR A 15 -11.19 2.56 17.89
C THR A 15 -10.42 3.02 19.12
N LEU A 16 -10.54 2.30 20.24
CA LEU A 16 -9.85 2.64 21.49
C LEU A 16 -8.32 2.57 21.35
N VAL A 17 -7.81 1.50 20.72
CA VAL A 17 -6.38 1.34 20.47
C VAL A 17 -5.87 2.42 19.51
N TRP A 18 -6.65 2.78 18.49
CA TRP A 18 -6.29 3.79 17.53
C TRP A 18 -6.25 5.20 18.13
N VAL A 19 -7.19 5.52 19.04
CA VAL A 19 -7.17 6.76 19.82
C VAL A 19 -5.92 6.83 20.71
N ALA A 20 -5.58 5.73 21.39
CA ALA A 20 -4.35 5.66 22.18
C ALA A 20 -3.10 5.87 21.30
N TYR A 21 -3.06 5.23 20.12
CA TYR A 21 -1.99 5.43 19.15
C TYR A 21 -1.88 6.88 18.67
N ALA A 22 -3.01 7.53 18.36
CA ALA A 22 -3.05 8.93 17.95
C ALA A 22 -2.52 9.85 19.07
N ILE A 23 -2.92 9.64 20.31
CA ILE A 23 -2.42 10.40 21.46
C ILE A 23 -0.90 10.25 21.60
N VAL A 24 -0.38 9.02 21.50
CA VAL A 24 1.07 8.77 21.57
C VAL A 24 1.82 9.47 20.44
N PHE A 25 1.33 9.36 19.20
CA PHE A 25 1.99 9.94 18.04
C PHE A 25 1.96 11.47 18.06
N PHE A 26 0.78 12.08 18.21
CA PHE A 26 0.63 13.54 18.25
C PHE A 26 1.21 14.16 19.53
N GLY A 27 1.14 13.46 20.66
CA GLY A 27 1.84 13.84 21.89
C GLY A 27 3.36 13.91 21.68
N THR A 28 3.94 12.92 21.00
CA THR A 28 5.37 12.92 20.64
C THR A 28 5.74 14.11 19.73
N ILE A 29 4.88 14.47 18.77
CA ILE A 29 5.06 15.68 17.94
C ILE A 29 4.93 16.96 18.78
N GLY A 30 4.04 16.97 19.78
CA GLY A 30 3.84 18.09 20.70
C GLY A 30 5.08 18.39 21.55
N THR A 31 5.80 17.35 21.95
CA THR A 31 7.04 17.46 22.76
C THR A 31 8.33 17.51 21.93
N ARG A 32 8.24 17.80 20.63
CA ARG A 32 9.41 17.84 19.74
C ARG A 32 10.40 18.96 20.14
N LYS A 33 11.68 18.76 19.83
CA LYS A 33 12.74 19.76 20.06
C LYS A 33 12.95 20.74 18.91
N VAL A 34 12.69 20.30 17.68
CA VAL A 34 12.87 21.11 16.46
C VAL A 34 11.60 21.86 16.09
N ARG A 35 11.71 23.09 15.58
CA ARG A 35 10.55 23.92 15.23
C ARG A 35 9.68 23.26 14.14
N HIS A 36 10.32 22.78 13.09
CA HIS A 36 9.64 22.17 11.94
C HIS A 36 9.28 20.71 12.19
N ILE A 37 8.10 20.30 11.71
CA ILE A 37 7.68 18.91 11.68
C ILE A 37 8.13 18.33 10.34
N TYR A 38 8.86 17.22 10.37
CA TYR A 38 9.35 16.57 9.16
C TYR A 38 8.19 15.98 8.32
N VAL A 39 8.33 15.99 7.00
CA VAL A 39 7.28 15.59 6.04
C VAL A 39 6.78 14.17 6.28
N ALA A 40 7.65 13.24 6.70
CA ALA A 40 7.22 11.89 7.07
C ALA A 40 6.08 11.90 8.11
N ASN A 41 6.15 12.84 9.06
CA ASN A 41 5.14 12.97 10.11
C ASN A 41 3.86 13.65 9.61
N TRP A 42 3.90 14.40 8.50
CA TRP A 42 2.68 14.89 7.86
C TRP A 42 1.89 13.71 7.29
N PHE A 43 2.58 12.82 6.59
CA PHE A 43 2.01 11.58 6.06
C PHE A 43 1.48 10.66 7.16
N TYR A 44 2.25 10.40 8.22
CA TYR A 44 1.76 9.62 9.36
C TYR A 44 0.58 10.29 10.06
N GLY A 45 0.63 11.61 10.29
CA GLY A 45 -0.48 12.34 10.91
C GLY A 45 -1.75 12.28 10.07
N GLY A 46 -1.65 12.51 8.75
CA GLY A 46 -2.77 12.38 7.81
C GLY A 46 -3.34 10.96 7.78
N PHE A 47 -2.46 9.95 7.75
CA PHE A 47 -2.83 8.54 7.87
C PHE A 47 -3.65 8.25 9.13
N ILE A 48 -3.15 8.65 10.30
CA ILE A 48 -3.78 8.35 11.60
C ILE A 48 -5.18 8.97 11.66
N LEU A 49 -5.30 10.24 11.28
CA LEU A 49 -6.57 10.97 11.35
C LEU A 49 -7.58 10.44 10.34
N ALA A 50 -7.17 10.20 9.10
CA ALA A 50 -8.06 9.69 8.08
C ALA A 50 -8.56 8.29 8.44
N ILE A 51 -7.68 7.37 8.87
CA ILE A 51 -8.09 6.00 9.24
C ILE A 51 -9.05 6.00 10.43
N ALA A 52 -8.85 6.88 11.42
CA ALA A 52 -9.79 7.02 12.52
C ALA A 52 -11.19 7.41 12.02
N LEU A 53 -11.27 8.43 11.14
CA LEU A 53 -12.52 8.88 10.53
C LEU A 53 -13.18 7.78 9.70
N LEU A 54 -12.40 7.12 8.84
CA LEU A 54 -12.86 6.07 7.94
C LEU A 54 -13.42 4.88 8.73
N HIS A 55 -12.69 4.43 9.74
CA HIS A 55 -13.10 3.31 10.61
C HIS A 55 -14.42 3.58 11.31
N ILE A 56 -14.55 4.77 11.95
CA ILE A 56 -15.76 5.13 12.69
C ILE A 56 -16.98 5.22 11.77
N VAL A 57 -16.82 5.81 10.58
CA VAL A 57 -17.95 6.01 9.66
C VAL A 57 -18.39 4.70 9.01
N ASN A 58 -17.46 3.87 8.51
CA ASN A 58 -17.84 2.63 7.82
C ASN A 58 -18.37 1.55 8.76
N SER A 59 -17.87 1.52 9.99
CA SER A 59 -18.26 0.58 11.04
C SER A 59 -19.45 1.07 11.87
N ALA A 60 -20.19 2.07 11.37
CA ALA A 60 -21.48 2.42 11.96
C ALA A 60 -22.47 1.28 11.68
N GLU A 61 -22.88 0.58 12.73
CA GLU A 61 -23.72 -0.61 12.63
C GLU A 61 -24.59 -0.80 13.86
N LEU A 62 -25.70 -1.53 13.69
CA LEU A 62 -26.64 -1.92 14.74
C LEU A 62 -26.27 -3.32 15.27
N PRO A 63 -25.79 -3.45 16.52
CA PRO A 63 -25.58 -4.75 17.13
C PRO A 63 -26.89 -5.51 17.31
N VAL A 64 -26.94 -6.76 16.85
CA VAL A 64 -28.06 -7.69 17.09
C VAL A 64 -27.66 -8.89 17.94
N GLY A 65 -26.36 -9.09 18.15
CA GLY A 65 -25.77 -10.04 19.07
C GLY A 65 -24.32 -9.68 19.38
N LEU A 66 -23.64 -10.46 20.22
CA LEU A 66 -22.25 -10.18 20.59
C LEU A 66 -21.29 -10.21 19.39
N PHE A 67 -21.50 -11.14 18.47
CA PHE A 67 -20.71 -11.28 17.23
C PHE A 67 -21.62 -11.18 16.01
N LYS A 68 -22.62 -10.29 16.08
CA LYS A 68 -23.47 -10.01 14.95
C LYS A 68 -24.00 -8.58 14.95
N SER A 69 -23.82 -7.90 13.83
CA SER A 69 -24.38 -6.58 13.55
C SER A 69 -24.98 -6.50 12.14
N TYR A 70 -25.69 -5.40 11.87
CA TYR A 70 -26.09 -4.97 10.54
C TYR A 70 -25.60 -3.55 10.28
N SER A 71 -25.03 -3.30 9.10
CA SER A 71 -24.58 -1.97 8.67
C SER A 71 -25.68 -0.93 8.88
N ALA A 72 -25.30 0.28 9.32
CA ALA A 72 -26.21 1.42 9.41
C ALA A 72 -26.67 1.94 8.02
N TYR A 73 -26.02 1.48 6.95
CA TYR A 73 -26.31 1.86 5.57
C TYR A 73 -26.82 0.65 4.77
N ALA A 74 -27.49 0.91 3.64
CA ALA A 74 -27.94 -0.14 2.74
C ALA A 74 -27.73 0.23 1.25
N GLY A 75 -27.72 -0.79 0.39
CA GLY A 75 -27.71 -0.64 -1.07
C GLY A 75 -26.58 0.25 -1.57
N VAL A 76 -26.93 1.23 -2.41
CA VAL A 76 -25.97 2.13 -3.05
C VAL A 76 -25.23 3.03 -2.06
N GLN A 77 -25.88 3.43 -0.96
CA GLN A 77 -25.24 4.23 0.08
C GLN A 77 -24.19 3.40 0.83
N ASP A 78 -24.52 2.16 1.18
CA ASP A 78 -23.56 1.25 1.82
C ASP A 78 -22.38 0.97 0.89
N ALA A 79 -22.63 0.76 -0.42
CA ALA A 79 -21.58 0.58 -1.40
C ALA A 79 -20.64 1.80 -1.48
N MET A 80 -21.18 3.02 -1.49
CA MET A 80 -20.36 4.24 -1.49
C MET A 80 -19.57 4.40 -0.20
N VAL A 81 -20.20 4.26 0.98
CA VAL A 81 -19.47 4.34 2.26
C VAL A 81 -18.38 3.25 2.33
N GLN A 82 -18.70 2.04 1.88
CA GLN A 82 -17.78 0.91 1.83
C GLN A 82 -16.57 1.18 0.95
N TRP A 83 -16.73 1.77 -0.24
CA TRP A 83 -15.59 2.00 -1.14
C TRP A 83 -14.91 3.34 -0.94
N TRP A 84 -15.59 4.34 -0.36
CA TRP A 84 -14.92 5.47 0.26
C TRP A 84 -13.99 4.99 1.39
N TYR A 85 -14.45 4.06 2.24
CA TYR A 85 -13.62 3.39 3.23
C TYR A 85 -12.50 2.56 2.60
N GLY A 86 -12.83 1.56 1.78
CA GLY A 86 -11.88 0.57 1.27
C GLY A 86 -10.77 1.20 0.43
N HIS A 87 -11.12 2.17 -0.43
CA HIS A 87 -10.10 2.88 -1.21
C HIS A 87 -9.20 3.75 -0.32
N ASN A 88 -9.78 4.47 0.65
CA ASN A 88 -8.96 5.30 1.53
C ASN A 88 -8.24 4.50 2.61
N ALA A 89 -8.65 3.26 2.89
CA ALA A 89 -7.85 2.32 3.66
C ALA A 89 -6.53 2.06 2.92
N VAL A 90 -6.58 1.72 1.63
CA VAL A 90 -5.33 1.58 0.85
C VAL A 90 -4.62 2.92 0.62
N GLY A 91 -5.35 4.03 0.52
CA GLY A 91 -4.78 5.37 0.31
C GLY A 91 -4.07 5.98 1.51
N PHE A 92 -4.59 5.78 2.70
CA PHE A 92 -4.03 6.36 3.91
C PHE A 92 -3.23 5.34 4.70
N PHE A 93 -3.76 4.12 4.89
CA PHE A 93 -3.04 3.07 5.58
C PHE A 93 -1.86 2.57 4.75
N LEU A 94 -2.10 2.15 3.50
CA LEU A 94 -1.09 1.49 2.66
C LEU A 94 -0.29 2.43 1.75
N THR A 95 -0.74 3.67 1.54
CA THR A 95 0.01 4.67 0.76
C THR A 95 0.55 5.77 1.66
N ALA A 96 -0.27 6.58 2.32
CA ALA A 96 0.22 7.70 3.12
C ALA A 96 1.16 7.24 4.26
N GLY A 97 0.77 6.25 5.08
CA GLY A 97 1.63 5.73 6.14
C GLY A 97 2.98 5.20 5.63
N PHE A 98 2.98 4.53 4.47
CA PHE A 98 4.18 3.96 3.86
C PHE A 98 5.04 4.99 3.13
N LEU A 99 4.44 6.08 2.62
CA LEU A 99 5.18 7.28 2.21
C LEU A 99 5.90 7.92 3.41
N GLY A 100 5.30 7.88 4.59
CA GLY A 100 5.97 8.23 5.85
C GLY A 100 7.25 7.41 6.08
N MET A 101 7.19 6.09 5.86
CA MET A 101 8.37 5.22 5.91
C MET A 101 9.41 5.62 4.84
N MET A 102 8.98 5.80 3.59
CA MET A 102 9.85 6.22 2.50
C MET A 102 10.60 7.51 2.82
N TYR A 103 9.89 8.53 3.31
CA TYR A 103 10.49 9.82 3.66
C TYR A 103 11.53 9.73 4.75
N TYR A 104 11.45 8.74 5.64
CA TYR A 104 12.46 8.55 6.67
C TYR A 104 13.60 7.65 6.19
N TYR A 105 13.28 6.45 5.69
CA TYR A 105 14.28 5.40 5.48
C TYR A 105 15.08 5.55 4.19
N ILE A 106 14.53 6.12 3.12
CA ILE A 106 15.30 6.32 1.87
C ILE A 106 16.42 7.34 2.07
N PRO A 107 16.17 8.57 2.53
CA PRO A 107 17.25 9.54 2.77
C PRO A 107 18.28 9.01 3.78
N LYS A 108 17.81 8.27 4.80
CA LYS A 108 18.67 7.71 5.85
C LYS A 108 19.57 6.57 5.39
N GLN A 109 19.09 5.68 4.53
CA GLN A 109 19.91 4.58 4.00
C GLN A 109 20.78 5.05 2.82
N ALA A 110 20.27 5.95 1.99
CA ALA A 110 21.04 6.54 0.90
C ALA A 110 22.12 7.53 1.40
N GLU A 111 21.95 8.08 2.60
CA GLU A 111 22.75 9.19 3.15
C GLU A 111 22.73 10.41 2.21
N ARG A 112 21.54 10.74 1.72
CA ARG A 112 21.29 11.84 0.80
C ARG A 112 20.20 12.74 1.35
N PRO A 113 20.26 14.06 1.11
CA PRO A 113 19.14 14.93 1.40
C PRO A 113 17.94 14.56 0.51
N VAL A 114 16.73 14.75 1.03
CA VAL A 114 15.51 14.61 0.22
C VAL A 114 15.61 15.54 -0.98
N TYR A 115 15.26 15.03 -2.16
CA TYR A 115 15.41 15.74 -3.43
C TYR A 115 14.70 17.10 -3.46
N SER A 116 13.39 17.15 -3.21
CA SER A 116 12.61 18.39 -3.33
C SER A 116 11.59 18.56 -2.22
N TYR A 117 11.83 19.54 -1.35
CA TYR A 117 10.87 19.96 -0.32
C TYR A 117 9.60 20.58 -0.90
N ARG A 118 9.70 21.34 -2.01
CA ARG A 118 8.51 21.90 -2.67
C ARG A 118 7.61 20.79 -3.21
N LEU A 119 8.22 19.76 -3.81
CA LEU A 119 7.48 18.58 -4.24
C LEU A 119 6.84 17.88 -3.05
N SER A 120 7.53 17.78 -1.91
CA SER A 120 6.98 17.26 -0.64
C SER A 120 5.72 17.99 -0.16
N ILE A 121 5.63 19.31 -0.36
CA ILE A 121 4.42 20.07 -0.01
C ILE A 121 3.30 19.76 -1.00
N VAL A 122 3.57 19.92 -2.30
CA VAL A 122 2.55 19.80 -3.34
C VAL A 122 1.96 18.41 -3.35
N HIS A 123 2.80 17.37 -3.38
CA HIS A 123 2.31 16.01 -3.47
C HIS A 123 1.60 15.57 -2.17
N PHE A 124 2.00 16.05 -0.99
CA PHE A 124 1.31 15.73 0.26
C PHE A 124 -0.13 16.27 0.25
N TRP A 125 -0.29 17.58 0.02
CA TRP A 125 -1.62 18.20 0.07
C TRP A 125 -2.53 17.73 -1.06
N ALA A 126 -1.99 17.62 -2.27
CA ALA A 126 -2.75 17.12 -3.40
C ALA A 126 -3.16 15.65 -3.15
N LEU A 127 -2.25 14.78 -2.69
CA LEU A 127 -2.57 13.37 -2.44
C LEU A 127 -3.63 13.20 -1.37
N ILE A 128 -3.46 13.83 -0.20
CA ILE A 128 -4.38 13.70 0.94
C ILE A 128 -5.78 14.23 0.57
N PHE A 129 -5.87 15.30 -0.21
CA PHE A 129 -7.15 15.82 -0.68
C PHE A 129 -7.79 14.91 -1.73
N THR A 130 -7.06 14.51 -2.77
CA THR A 130 -7.66 13.82 -3.93
C THR A 130 -8.01 12.38 -3.64
N TYR A 131 -7.27 11.68 -2.77
CA TYR A 131 -7.55 10.26 -2.44
C TYR A 131 -8.97 10.06 -1.91
N MET A 132 -9.48 11.04 -1.12
CA MET A 132 -10.82 10.99 -0.52
C MET A 132 -11.95 10.87 -1.55
N TRP A 133 -11.71 11.25 -2.81
CA TRP A 133 -12.70 11.25 -3.88
C TRP A 133 -12.69 9.99 -4.75
N ALA A 134 -11.65 9.17 -4.65
CA ALA A 134 -11.42 8.07 -5.60
C ALA A 134 -12.24 6.81 -5.30
N GLY A 135 -12.97 6.74 -4.18
CA GLY A 135 -13.82 5.59 -3.81
C GLY A 135 -14.75 5.06 -4.92
N PRO A 136 -15.51 5.92 -5.65
CA PRO A 136 -16.44 5.47 -6.68
C PRO A 136 -15.81 4.74 -7.87
N HIS A 137 -14.48 4.72 -8.03
CA HIS A 137 -13.84 3.94 -9.10
C HIS A 137 -13.95 2.41 -8.93
N HIS A 138 -14.36 1.96 -7.75
CA HIS A 138 -14.70 0.57 -7.46
C HIS A 138 -16.13 0.22 -7.90
N LEU A 139 -16.93 1.21 -8.28
CA LEU A 139 -18.36 1.12 -8.47
C LEU A 139 -18.80 1.56 -9.87
N HIS A 140 -17.90 1.46 -10.86
CA HIS A 140 -18.23 1.77 -12.24
C HIS A 140 -19.22 0.78 -12.84
N TYR A 141 -20.19 1.29 -13.59
CA TYR A 141 -21.27 0.50 -14.20
C TYR A 141 -22.05 -0.36 -13.19
N THR A 142 -22.15 0.11 -11.94
CA THR A 142 -23.00 -0.47 -10.90
C THR A 142 -24.27 0.36 -10.72
N ALA A 143 -25.08 0.04 -9.69
CA ALA A 143 -26.24 0.83 -9.30
C ALA A 143 -25.89 2.23 -8.71
N LEU A 144 -24.61 2.54 -8.48
CA LEU A 144 -24.19 3.88 -8.04
C LEU A 144 -24.51 4.93 -9.13
N PRO A 145 -25.05 6.12 -8.80
CA PRO A 145 -25.35 7.16 -9.76
C PRO A 145 -24.14 7.55 -10.63
N ASP A 146 -24.39 7.77 -11.92
CA ASP A 146 -23.35 8.06 -12.90
C ASP A 146 -22.48 9.26 -12.56
N TRP A 147 -23.06 10.29 -11.94
CA TRP A 147 -22.31 11.48 -11.51
C TRP A 147 -21.23 11.12 -10.49
N ALA A 148 -21.55 10.25 -9.51
CA ALA A 148 -20.63 9.85 -8.46
C ALA A 148 -19.50 8.99 -9.04
N GLN A 149 -19.85 8.07 -9.95
CA GLN A 149 -18.86 7.29 -10.70
C GLN A 149 -17.90 8.21 -11.48
N SER A 150 -18.42 9.21 -12.20
CA SER A 150 -17.59 10.12 -12.99
C SER A 150 -16.68 10.99 -12.13
N VAL A 151 -17.14 11.44 -10.95
CA VAL A 151 -16.29 12.14 -9.97
C VAL A 151 -15.14 11.24 -9.52
N GLY A 152 -15.42 9.98 -9.17
CA GLY A 152 -14.38 9.02 -8.79
C GLY A 152 -13.34 8.82 -9.90
N MET A 153 -13.78 8.61 -11.14
CA MET A 153 -12.87 8.49 -12.29
C MET A 153 -11.98 9.73 -12.46
N VAL A 154 -12.56 10.93 -12.45
CA VAL A 154 -11.80 12.17 -12.68
C VAL A 154 -10.75 12.38 -11.57
N PHE A 155 -11.14 12.19 -10.30
CA PHE A 155 -10.20 12.35 -9.20
C PHE A 155 -9.14 11.25 -9.14
N SER A 156 -9.47 10.01 -9.52
CA SER A 156 -8.48 8.93 -9.68
C SER A 156 -7.45 9.25 -10.79
N LEU A 157 -7.86 9.89 -11.89
CA LEU A 157 -6.92 10.36 -12.91
C LEU A 157 -6.03 11.50 -12.41
N ILE A 158 -6.60 12.47 -11.69
CA ILE A 158 -5.83 13.56 -11.07
C ILE A 158 -4.83 13.00 -10.03
N LEU A 159 -5.22 11.96 -9.29
CA LEU A 159 -4.44 11.31 -8.24
C LEU A 159 -3.11 10.70 -8.75
N LEU A 160 -2.98 10.45 -10.06
CA LEU A 160 -1.74 10.04 -10.68
C LEU A 160 -0.58 10.99 -10.34
N ALA A 161 -0.78 12.29 -10.55
CA ALA A 161 0.27 13.30 -10.41
C ALA A 161 0.85 13.38 -8.98
N PRO A 162 0.05 13.53 -7.91
CA PRO A 162 0.59 13.58 -6.56
C PRO A 162 1.11 12.22 -6.08
N SER A 163 0.59 11.10 -6.58
CA SER A 163 1.15 9.78 -6.29
C SER A 163 2.56 9.65 -6.86
N TRP A 164 2.75 9.96 -8.14
CA TRP A 164 4.08 9.98 -8.75
C TRP A 164 5.01 11.03 -8.15
N GLY A 165 4.48 12.12 -7.59
CA GLY A 165 5.25 13.06 -6.78
C GLY A 165 6.00 12.36 -5.63
N GLY A 166 5.38 11.37 -4.96
CA GLY A 166 6.03 10.55 -3.94
C GLY A 166 7.14 9.68 -4.51
N MET A 167 6.86 8.95 -5.61
CA MET A 167 7.85 8.12 -6.30
C MET A 167 9.06 8.95 -6.73
N LEU A 168 8.83 10.06 -7.43
CA LEU A 168 9.89 10.92 -7.96
C LEU A 168 10.74 11.51 -6.84
N ASN A 169 10.12 11.96 -5.75
CA ASN A 169 10.89 12.53 -4.63
C ASN A 169 11.77 11.46 -3.96
N GLY A 170 11.26 10.23 -3.82
CA GLY A 170 12.04 9.11 -3.28
C GLY A 170 13.15 8.61 -4.21
N ILE A 171 12.87 8.42 -5.50
CA ILE A 171 13.85 7.96 -6.49
C ILE A 171 14.93 9.03 -6.72
N MET A 172 14.54 10.29 -6.91
CA MET A 172 15.50 11.36 -7.19
C MET A 172 16.37 11.70 -5.98
N THR A 173 15.96 11.34 -4.77
CA THR A 173 16.82 11.39 -3.56
C THR A 173 18.07 10.51 -3.72
N LEU A 174 18.00 9.46 -4.54
CA LEU A 174 19.14 8.60 -4.84
C LEU A 174 20.09 9.17 -5.91
N SER A 175 19.78 10.32 -6.52
CA SER A 175 20.61 10.89 -7.58
C SER A 175 22.07 11.08 -7.11
N GLY A 176 23.01 10.52 -7.88
CA GLY A 176 24.44 10.47 -7.52
C GLY A 176 24.84 9.38 -6.52
N ALA A 177 23.89 8.57 -6.01
CA ALA A 177 24.14 7.41 -5.14
C ALA A 177 23.65 6.08 -5.75
N TRP A 178 23.31 6.06 -7.05
CA TRP A 178 22.86 4.86 -7.77
C TRP A 178 23.84 3.67 -7.66
N HIS A 179 25.13 3.93 -7.55
CA HIS A 179 26.14 2.89 -7.34
C HIS A 179 25.90 2.07 -6.06
N LYS A 180 25.30 2.67 -5.01
CA LYS A 180 24.96 1.97 -3.77
C LYS A 180 23.95 0.83 -3.99
N LEU A 181 23.13 0.87 -5.05
CA LEU A 181 22.21 -0.23 -5.36
C LEU A 181 22.94 -1.53 -5.69
N ARG A 182 24.20 -1.46 -6.17
CA ARG A 182 24.99 -2.67 -6.42
C ARG A 182 25.39 -3.36 -5.13
N ASP A 183 25.64 -2.62 -4.06
CA ASP A 183 26.29 -3.17 -2.86
C ASP A 183 25.34 -3.26 -1.65
N ASP A 184 24.29 -2.45 -1.62
CA ASP A 184 23.34 -2.37 -0.50
C ASP A 184 21.97 -2.95 -0.86
N PRO A 185 21.67 -4.19 -0.42
CA PRO A 185 20.40 -4.83 -0.72
C PRO A 185 19.22 -4.18 0.04
N ILE A 186 19.44 -3.48 1.16
CA ILE A 186 18.38 -2.73 1.84
C ILE A 186 17.90 -1.60 0.93
N LEU A 187 18.83 -0.89 0.31
CA LEU A 187 18.50 0.17 -0.64
C LEU A 187 17.82 -0.37 -1.90
N ARG A 188 18.16 -1.58 -2.35
CA ARG A 188 17.41 -2.27 -3.43
C ARG A 188 15.95 -2.47 -3.05
N PHE A 189 15.65 -2.98 -1.85
CA PHE A 189 14.26 -3.11 -1.36
C PHE A 189 13.53 -1.77 -1.40
N LEU A 190 14.13 -0.73 -0.82
CA LEU A 190 13.49 0.58 -0.73
C LEU A 190 13.22 1.20 -2.12
N ILE A 191 14.14 1.07 -3.07
CA ILE A 191 14.01 1.70 -4.39
C ILE A 191 13.12 0.89 -5.33
N VAL A 192 13.22 -0.44 -5.32
CA VAL A 192 12.29 -1.29 -6.08
C VAL A 192 10.87 -1.19 -5.53
N SER A 193 10.71 -0.93 -4.22
CA SER A 193 9.39 -0.62 -3.67
C SER A 193 8.75 0.61 -4.33
N LEU A 194 9.54 1.64 -4.61
CA LEU A 194 9.06 2.84 -5.30
C LEU A 194 8.73 2.59 -6.76
N SER A 195 9.43 1.66 -7.42
CA SER A 195 9.08 1.25 -8.77
C SER A 195 7.71 0.59 -8.82
N PHE A 196 7.42 -0.34 -7.90
CA PHE A 196 6.09 -0.96 -7.79
C PHE A 196 5.01 0.02 -7.32
N TYR A 197 5.36 0.97 -6.46
CA TYR A 197 4.47 2.07 -6.08
C TYR A 197 4.10 2.93 -7.29
N GLY A 198 5.07 3.39 -8.08
CA GLY A 198 4.82 4.16 -9.30
C GLY A 198 4.03 3.40 -10.34
N MET A 199 4.33 2.11 -10.51
CA MET A 199 3.61 1.21 -11.40
C MET A 199 2.14 1.02 -10.99
N SER A 200 1.88 0.66 -9.73
CA SER A 200 0.50 0.46 -9.23
C SER A 200 -0.27 1.78 -9.18
N THR A 201 0.36 2.90 -8.82
CA THR A 201 -0.28 4.23 -8.86
C THR A 201 -0.39 4.83 -10.26
N PHE A 202 0.14 4.17 -11.28
CA PHE A 202 -0.20 4.40 -12.68
C PHE A 202 -1.35 3.50 -13.12
N GLU A 203 -1.25 2.20 -12.84
CA GLU A 203 -2.26 1.21 -13.18
C GLU A 203 -3.63 1.53 -12.56
N GLY A 204 -3.68 1.95 -11.29
CA GLY A 204 -4.92 2.30 -10.61
C GLY A 204 -5.72 3.39 -11.34
N PRO A 205 -5.13 4.56 -11.64
CA PRO A 205 -5.76 5.57 -12.48
C PRO A 205 -6.20 5.05 -13.85
N MET A 206 -5.42 4.19 -14.50
CA MET A 206 -5.85 3.57 -15.77
C MET A 206 -7.09 2.67 -15.58
N MET A 207 -7.12 1.85 -14.54
CA MET A 207 -8.26 0.99 -14.19
C MET A 207 -9.47 1.77 -13.67
N SER A 208 -9.30 3.03 -13.27
CA SER A 208 -10.40 3.94 -12.90
C SER A 208 -11.09 4.58 -14.11
N ILE A 209 -10.53 4.44 -15.32
CA ILE A 209 -11.21 4.86 -16.53
C ILE A 209 -12.36 3.89 -16.78
N LYS A 210 -13.60 4.37 -16.82
CA LYS A 210 -14.81 3.53 -16.99
C LYS A 210 -14.62 2.45 -18.06
N THR A 211 -14.12 2.79 -19.25
CA THR A 211 -13.90 1.82 -20.35
C THR A 211 -12.89 0.73 -20.03
N VAL A 212 -11.83 1.04 -19.28
CA VAL A 212 -10.86 0.03 -18.81
C VAL A 212 -11.48 -0.81 -17.69
N ASN A 213 -12.19 -0.16 -16.77
CA ASN A 213 -12.89 -0.82 -15.67
C ASN A 213 -13.94 -1.82 -16.17
N ALA A 214 -14.63 -1.53 -17.28
CA ALA A 214 -15.55 -2.46 -17.92
C ALA A 214 -14.91 -3.81 -18.32
N LEU A 215 -13.58 -3.88 -18.38
CA LEU A 215 -12.83 -5.11 -18.61
C LEU A 215 -12.11 -5.60 -17.35
N SER A 216 -11.57 -4.72 -16.51
CA SER A 216 -10.81 -5.12 -15.33
C SER A 216 -11.68 -5.50 -14.12
N HIS A 217 -12.89 -4.95 -14.01
CA HIS A 217 -13.78 -5.16 -12.87
C HIS A 217 -14.22 -6.63 -12.77
N TYR A 218 -14.26 -7.15 -11.54
CA TYR A 218 -14.50 -8.56 -11.21
C TYR A 218 -13.49 -9.57 -11.77
N THR A 219 -12.44 -9.15 -12.48
CA THR A 219 -11.40 -10.04 -12.99
C THR A 219 -10.20 -10.09 -12.05
N ASP A 220 -9.33 -11.08 -12.25
CA ASP A 220 -8.04 -11.22 -11.57
C ASP A 220 -7.09 -10.05 -11.84
N TRP A 221 -7.39 -9.16 -12.79
CA TRP A 221 -6.59 -7.94 -12.96
C TRP A 221 -6.64 -7.09 -11.68
N THR A 222 -7.80 -6.98 -11.03
CA THR A 222 -7.91 -6.28 -9.73
C THR A 222 -7.00 -6.92 -8.68
N ILE A 223 -6.91 -8.25 -8.65
CA ILE A 223 -6.02 -8.97 -7.74
C ILE A 223 -4.54 -8.74 -8.08
N GLY A 224 -4.20 -8.69 -9.36
CA GLY A 224 -2.86 -8.32 -9.83
C GLY A 224 -2.45 -6.92 -9.41
N HIS A 225 -3.33 -5.95 -9.59
CA HIS A 225 -3.15 -4.56 -9.15
C HIS A 225 -2.93 -4.47 -7.63
N VAL A 226 -3.80 -5.13 -6.86
CA VAL A 226 -3.68 -5.19 -5.39
C VAL A 226 -2.33 -5.76 -4.98
N HIS A 227 -1.88 -6.87 -5.57
CA HIS A 227 -0.62 -7.51 -5.18
C HIS A 227 0.62 -6.80 -5.71
N ALA A 228 0.52 -6.05 -6.81
CA ALA A 228 1.58 -5.14 -7.24
C ALA A 228 1.87 -4.08 -6.16
N GLY A 229 0.81 -3.46 -5.61
CA GLY A 229 0.93 -2.52 -4.49
C GLY A 229 1.27 -3.20 -3.16
N ALA A 230 0.60 -4.29 -2.81
CA ALA A 230 0.75 -4.93 -1.51
C ALA A 230 2.10 -5.64 -1.33
N LEU A 231 2.53 -6.44 -2.31
CA LEU A 231 3.79 -7.16 -2.21
C LEU A 231 4.97 -6.27 -2.64
N GLY A 232 4.79 -5.57 -3.76
CA GLY A 232 5.83 -4.78 -4.41
C GLY A 232 6.10 -3.45 -3.71
N TRP A 233 5.08 -2.69 -3.31
CA TRP A 233 5.26 -1.43 -2.61
C TRP A 233 5.30 -1.62 -1.09
N VAL A 234 4.15 -1.93 -0.48
CA VAL A 234 3.94 -2.03 0.97
C VAL A 234 4.91 -3.01 1.62
N GLY A 235 5.00 -4.21 1.06
CA GLY A 235 5.88 -5.27 1.56
C GLY A 235 7.36 -4.90 1.47
N LEU A 236 7.85 -4.52 0.28
CA LEU A 236 9.28 -4.22 0.10
C LEU A 236 9.75 -2.99 0.89
N ILE A 237 8.96 -1.90 0.95
CA ILE A 237 9.36 -0.72 1.74
C ILE A 237 9.42 -1.06 3.23
N THR A 238 8.51 -1.90 3.72
CA THR A 238 8.51 -2.37 5.12
C THR A 238 9.72 -3.25 5.40
N MET A 239 9.98 -4.23 4.53
CA MET A 239 11.16 -5.10 4.67
C MET A 239 12.46 -4.29 4.71
N GLY A 240 12.63 -3.34 3.78
CA GLY A 240 13.80 -2.45 3.77
C GLY A 240 13.89 -1.60 5.03
N SER A 241 12.78 -1.02 5.48
CA SER A 241 12.70 -0.21 6.71
C SER A 241 13.04 -1.03 7.96
N LEU A 242 12.55 -2.26 8.04
CA LEU A 242 12.85 -3.18 9.14
C LEU A 242 14.31 -3.63 9.12
N TYR A 243 14.87 -3.97 7.96
CA TYR A 243 16.30 -4.29 7.84
C TYR A 243 17.21 -3.14 8.24
N TYR A 244 16.77 -1.89 8.03
CA TYR A 244 17.45 -0.71 8.57
C TYR A 244 17.31 -0.62 10.09
N MET A 245 16.09 -0.69 10.61
CA MET A 245 15.76 -0.33 11.99
C MET A 245 16.19 -1.39 13.00
N ILE A 246 15.88 -2.66 12.73
CA ILE A 246 16.08 -3.78 13.66
C ILE A 246 17.51 -3.83 14.23
N PRO A 247 18.60 -3.83 13.44
CA PRO A 247 19.93 -3.95 14.02
C PRO A 247 20.23 -2.80 15.00
N ARG A 248 19.75 -1.59 14.71
CA ARG A 248 19.94 -0.41 15.57
C ARG A 248 19.21 -0.54 16.91
N LEU A 249 18.03 -1.17 16.94
CA LEU A 249 17.30 -1.45 18.19
C LEU A 249 18.05 -2.43 19.09
N TYR A 250 18.81 -3.35 18.50
CA TYR A 250 19.61 -4.37 19.20
C TYR A 250 21.11 -4.01 19.33
N GLY A 251 21.47 -2.73 19.15
CA GLY A 251 22.85 -2.26 19.31
C GLY A 251 23.83 -2.80 18.27
N ARG A 252 23.32 -3.29 17.14
CA ARG A 252 24.10 -3.85 16.03
C ARG A 252 24.26 -2.81 14.93
N LYS A 253 25.41 -2.85 14.25
CA LYS A 253 25.67 -1.99 13.08
C LYS A 253 24.89 -2.43 11.84
N GLN A 254 24.64 -3.74 11.71
CA GLN A 254 23.99 -4.35 10.56
C GLN A 254 23.27 -5.64 10.96
N MET A 255 22.41 -6.13 10.09
CA MET A 255 21.76 -7.45 10.22
C MET A 255 22.79 -8.58 10.26
N TYR A 256 22.39 -9.73 10.80
CA TYR A 256 23.24 -10.91 10.94
C TYR A 256 23.88 -11.36 9.61
N SER A 257 23.10 -11.43 8.54
CA SER A 257 23.59 -11.76 7.20
C SER A 257 23.04 -10.81 6.14
N VAL A 258 23.92 -10.03 5.50
CA VAL A 258 23.58 -9.16 4.36
C VAL A 258 23.29 -9.99 3.09
N LYS A 259 24.01 -11.11 2.90
CA LYS A 259 23.76 -12.04 1.78
C LYS A 259 22.35 -12.64 1.84
N ALA A 260 21.81 -12.88 3.04
CA ALA A 260 20.44 -13.34 3.20
C ALA A 260 19.41 -12.25 2.84
N ILE A 261 19.73 -10.97 3.04
CA ILE A 261 18.89 -9.86 2.56
C ILE A 261 18.88 -9.84 1.04
N GLU A 262 20.03 -10.03 0.39
CA GLU A 262 20.11 -10.11 -1.07
C GLU A 262 19.33 -11.31 -1.64
N ALA A 263 19.46 -12.49 -1.03
CA ALA A 263 18.66 -13.65 -1.42
C ALA A 263 17.16 -13.39 -1.23
N HIS A 264 16.75 -12.80 -0.10
CA HIS A 264 15.37 -12.41 0.15
C HIS A 264 14.87 -11.45 -0.92
N PHE A 265 15.65 -10.42 -1.27
CA PHE A 265 15.29 -9.45 -2.30
C PHE A 265 14.94 -10.13 -3.63
N TRP A 266 15.79 -11.04 -4.10
CA TRP A 266 15.56 -11.73 -5.37
C TRP A 266 14.37 -12.68 -5.32
N ILE A 267 14.26 -13.49 -4.26
CA ILE A 267 13.14 -14.42 -4.07
C ILE A 267 11.81 -13.67 -4.04
N ALA A 268 11.74 -12.57 -3.27
CA ALA A 268 10.54 -11.75 -3.19
C ALA A 268 10.22 -11.08 -4.53
N THR A 269 11.21 -10.49 -5.20
CA THR A 269 11.00 -9.78 -6.48
C THR A 269 10.53 -10.72 -7.59
N ILE A 270 11.14 -11.90 -7.71
CA ILE A 270 10.70 -12.92 -8.68
C ILE A 270 9.27 -13.39 -8.34
N GLY A 271 8.99 -13.62 -7.05
CA GLY A 271 7.65 -13.99 -6.59
C GLY A 271 6.59 -12.95 -6.96
N ILE A 272 6.88 -11.66 -6.76
CA ILE A 272 6.01 -10.55 -7.14
C ILE A 272 5.75 -10.53 -8.65
N VAL A 273 6.81 -10.58 -9.46
CA VAL A 273 6.67 -10.51 -10.93
C VAL A 273 5.86 -11.68 -11.48
N LEU A 274 6.09 -12.90 -10.98
CA LEU A 274 5.29 -14.07 -11.35
C LEU A 274 3.81 -13.89 -10.97
N TYR A 275 3.55 -13.35 -9.78
CA TYR A 275 2.20 -13.08 -9.30
C TYR A 275 1.48 -12.10 -10.23
N ILE A 276 2.09 -10.93 -10.48
CA ILE A 276 1.48 -9.87 -11.30
C ILE A 276 1.26 -10.36 -12.73
N ALA A 277 2.27 -10.98 -13.34
CA ALA A 277 2.17 -11.49 -14.71
C ALA A 277 1.02 -12.49 -14.86
N ALA A 278 0.89 -13.44 -13.91
CA ALA A 278 -0.20 -14.41 -13.93
C ALA A 278 -1.58 -13.74 -13.83
N MET A 279 -1.72 -12.75 -12.95
CA MET A 279 -2.99 -12.06 -12.71
C MET A 279 -3.39 -11.11 -13.85
N TRP A 280 -2.43 -10.47 -14.51
CA TRP A 280 -2.72 -9.70 -15.72
C TRP A 280 -3.23 -10.58 -16.85
N ILE A 281 -2.57 -11.71 -17.10
CA ILE A 281 -2.99 -12.63 -18.17
C ILE A 281 -4.37 -13.21 -17.84
N ALA A 282 -4.57 -13.69 -16.59
CA ALA A 282 -5.86 -14.21 -16.15
C ALA A 282 -6.97 -13.16 -16.22
N GLY A 283 -6.69 -11.94 -15.77
CA GLY A 283 -7.67 -10.86 -15.72
C GLY A 283 -8.12 -10.39 -17.10
N VAL A 284 -7.16 -10.15 -18.01
CA VAL A 284 -7.47 -9.79 -19.39
C VAL A 284 -8.21 -10.93 -20.09
N MET A 285 -7.80 -12.18 -19.87
CA MET A 285 -8.47 -13.35 -20.42
C MET A 285 -9.93 -13.46 -19.96
N GLN A 286 -10.20 -13.31 -18.65
CA GLN A 286 -11.55 -13.29 -18.10
C GLN A 286 -12.39 -12.18 -18.72
N GLY A 287 -11.89 -10.95 -18.67
CA GLY A 287 -12.62 -9.79 -19.18
C GLY A 287 -12.94 -9.89 -20.67
N LEU A 288 -12.04 -10.45 -21.48
CA LEU A 288 -12.28 -10.70 -22.90
C LEU A 288 -13.26 -11.86 -23.13
N MET A 289 -13.13 -12.97 -22.41
CA MET A 289 -14.01 -14.13 -22.59
C MET A 289 -15.44 -13.83 -22.15
N TRP A 290 -15.64 -13.11 -21.04
CA TRP A 290 -16.97 -12.78 -20.52
C TRP A 290 -17.77 -11.84 -21.42
N ARG A 291 -17.09 -11.04 -22.23
CA ARG A 291 -17.72 -10.10 -23.17
C ARG A 291 -17.62 -10.52 -24.64
N ALA A 292 -17.09 -11.71 -24.90
CA ALA A 292 -16.95 -12.21 -26.26
C ALA A 292 -18.33 -12.57 -26.83
N VAL A 293 -18.61 -12.02 -28.01
CA VAL A 293 -19.89 -12.20 -28.72
C VAL A 293 -19.59 -12.69 -30.13
N ASN A 294 -20.33 -13.71 -30.56
CA ASN A 294 -20.28 -14.27 -31.91
C ASN A 294 -20.88 -13.30 -32.94
N ALA A 295 -20.66 -13.56 -34.23
CA ALA A 295 -21.24 -12.75 -35.30
C ALA A 295 -22.79 -12.72 -35.27
N ASP A 296 -23.42 -13.71 -34.64
CA ASP A 296 -24.88 -13.81 -34.49
C ASP A 296 -25.43 -13.15 -33.20
N GLY A 297 -24.57 -12.54 -32.38
CA GLY A 297 -24.96 -11.87 -31.13
C GLY A 297 -25.01 -12.78 -29.89
N THR A 298 -24.75 -14.09 -30.03
CA THR A 298 -24.68 -15.01 -28.87
C THR A 298 -23.35 -14.89 -28.13
N LEU A 299 -23.33 -15.20 -26.83
CA LEU A 299 -22.09 -15.23 -26.04
C LEU A 299 -21.19 -16.38 -26.53
N THR A 300 -19.93 -16.06 -26.82
CA THR A 300 -18.96 -17.03 -27.36
C THR A 300 -18.56 -18.09 -26.33
N TYR A 301 -18.41 -17.70 -25.06
CA TYR A 301 -17.94 -18.59 -23.99
C TYR A 301 -18.96 -18.68 -22.86
N THR A 302 -19.12 -19.88 -22.33
CA THR A 302 -19.73 -20.10 -21.01
C THR A 302 -18.79 -19.62 -19.91
N PHE A 303 -19.35 -19.29 -18.74
CA PHE A 303 -18.53 -18.88 -17.60
C PHE A 303 -17.51 -19.97 -17.18
N VAL A 304 -17.89 -21.24 -17.23
CA VAL A 304 -17.02 -22.36 -16.84
C VAL A 304 -15.79 -22.48 -17.75
N GLU A 305 -15.90 -22.14 -19.04
CA GLU A 305 -14.75 -22.13 -19.95
C GLU A 305 -13.72 -21.08 -19.54
N SER A 306 -14.16 -19.89 -19.12
CA SER A 306 -13.26 -18.86 -18.59
C SER A 306 -12.53 -19.32 -17.31
N VAL A 307 -13.23 -20.03 -16.41
CA VAL A 307 -12.65 -20.56 -15.17
C VAL A 307 -11.60 -21.63 -15.47
N LYS A 308 -11.87 -22.51 -16.45
CA LYS A 308 -10.91 -23.52 -16.90
C LYS A 308 -9.69 -22.87 -17.55
N ALA A 309 -9.90 -21.85 -18.37
CA ALA A 309 -8.82 -21.14 -19.07
C ALA A 309 -7.89 -20.41 -18.08
N THR A 310 -8.39 -19.90 -16.95
CA THR A 310 -7.55 -19.20 -15.98
C THR A 310 -6.86 -20.08 -14.93
N PHE A 311 -7.23 -21.36 -14.83
CA PHE A 311 -6.66 -22.27 -13.83
C PHE A 311 -5.12 -22.34 -13.82
N PRO A 312 -4.39 -22.41 -14.96
CA PRO A 312 -2.93 -22.43 -14.96
C PRO A 312 -2.31 -21.21 -14.27
N PHE A 313 -2.93 -20.04 -14.39
CA PHE A 313 -2.45 -18.81 -13.76
C PHE A 313 -2.64 -18.81 -12.24
N TYR A 314 -3.59 -19.57 -11.70
CA TYR A 314 -3.71 -19.75 -10.25
C TYR A 314 -2.54 -20.55 -9.67
N VAL A 315 -2.02 -21.52 -10.43
CA VAL A 315 -0.83 -22.27 -10.03
C VAL A 315 0.40 -21.36 -10.05
N ILE A 316 0.58 -20.55 -11.10
CA ILE A 316 1.68 -19.59 -11.18
C ILE A 316 1.61 -18.55 -10.06
N ARG A 317 0.39 -18.04 -9.78
CA ARG A 317 0.14 -17.14 -8.65
C ARG A 317 0.54 -17.77 -7.32
N LEU A 318 0.15 -19.01 -7.07
CA LEU A 318 0.51 -19.74 -5.85
C LEU A 318 2.03 -19.88 -5.73
N LEU A 319 2.71 -20.27 -6.82
CA LEU A 319 4.17 -20.37 -6.83
C LEU A 319 4.84 -19.01 -6.54
N GLY A 320 4.36 -17.93 -7.15
CA GLY A 320 4.84 -16.57 -6.88
C GLY A 320 4.65 -16.17 -5.40
N GLY A 321 3.48 -16.47 -4.83
CA GLY A 321 3.19 -16.23 -3.42
C GLY A 321 4.04 -17.08 -2.47
N LEU A 322 4.29 -18.35 -2.79
CA LEU A 322 5.16 -19.24 -2.01
C LEU A 322 6.63 -18.77 -2.04
N LEU A 323 7.11 -18.28 -3.18
CA LEU A 323 8.43 -17.63 -3.25
C LEU A 323 8.48 -16.45 -2.29
N TYR A 324 7.52 -15.51 -2.38
CA TYR A 324 7.47 -14.36 -1.48
C TYR A 324 7.44 -14.77 0.01
N LEU A 325 6.62 -15.76 0.35
CA LEU A 325 6.53 -16.30 1.71
C LEU A 325 7.85 -16.94 2.17
N SER A 326 8.53 -17.68 1.31
CA SER A 326 9.85 -18.25 1.63
C SER A 326 10.90 -17.17 1.91
N GLY A 327 10.81 -16.04 1.20
CA GLY A 327 11.57 -14.82 1.50
C GLY A 327 11.30 -14.29 2.91
N MET A 328 10.03 -14.27 3.34
CA MET A 328 9.65 -13.88 4.70
C MET A 328 10.22 -14.83 5.77
N VAL A 329 10.26 -16.14 5.51
CA VAL A 329 10.90 -17.12 6.42
C VAL A 329 12.39 -16.83 6.55
N LEU A 330 13.07 -16.50 5.45
CA LEU A 330 14.48 -16.10 5.47
C LEU A 330 14.69 -14.80 6.26
N MET A 331 13.78 -13.83 6.12
CA MET A 331 13.78 -12.60 6.91
C MET A 331 13.60 -12.86 8.40
N LEU A 332 12.66 -13.74 8.77
CA LEU A 332 12.42 -14.14 10.16
C LEU A 332 13.68 -14.73 10.77
N TRP A 333 14.31 -15.68 10.09
CA TRP A 333 15.57 -16.28 10.54
C TRP A 333 16.67 -15.23 10.74
N ASN A 334 16.88 -14.35 9.75
CA ASN A 334 17.92 -13.33 9.81
C ASN A 334 17.68 -12.32 10.95
N THR A 335 16.41 -11.96 11.16
CA THR A 335 15.96 -11.08 12.24
C THR A 335 16.18 -11.73 13.60
N ALA A 336 15.75 -12.98 13.79
CA ALA A 336 15.93 -13.72 15.03
C ALA A 336 17.41 -13.86 15.40
N LYS A 337 18.28 -14.18 14.42
CA LYS A 337 19.74 -14.23 14.64
C LYS A 337 20.33 -12.87 14.97
N THR A 338 19.82 -11.78 14.39
CA THR A 338 20.26 -10.41 14.70
C THR A 338 19.90 -10.02 16.14
N ALA A 339 18.66 -10.30 16.55
CA ALA A 339 18.16 -10.03 17.89
C ALA A 339 18.91 -10.85 18.95
N ALA A 340 19.10 -12.16 18.71
CA ALA A 340 19.79 -13.06 19.64
C ALA A 340 21.28 -12.72 19.82
N ALA A 341 21.92 -12.11 18.81
CA ALA A 341 23.32 -11.70 18.87
C ALA A 341 23.51 -10.26 19.41
N GLY A 342 22.43 -9.55 19.69
CA GLY A 342 22.44 -8.16 20.17
C GLY A 342 21.89 -8.02 21.58
N ARG A 343 21.88 -6.79 22.08
CA ARG A 343 21.21 -6.41 23.33
C ARG A 343 20.39 -5.15 23.05
N VAL A 344 19.22 -5.03 23.67
CA VAL A 344 18.42 -3.81 23.53
C VAL A 344 19.23 -2.63 24.08
N VAL A 345 19.41 -1.60 23.27
CA VAL A 345 20.20 -0.42 23.66
C VAL A 345 19.27 0.78 23.84
N PRO A 346 19.37 1.51 24.96
CA PRO A 346 18.71 2.80 25.08
C PRO A 346 19.36 3.79 24.10
N VAL A 347 18.58 4.28 23.13
CA VAL A 347 19.07 5.28 22.18
C VAL A 347 19.02 6.65 22.83
N SER A 348 20.18 7.31 22.99
CA SER A 348 20.22 8.68 23.46
C SER A 348 19.64 9.62 22.41
N ILE A 349 18.70 10.49 22.82
CA ILE A 349 18.19 11.54 21.94
C ILE A 349 19.32 12.55 21.74
N PRO A 350 19.82 12.76 20.51
CA PRO A 350 20.86 13.74 20.27
C PRO A 350 20.43 15.11 20.82
N ALA A 351 21.38 15.85 21.40
CA ALA A 351 21.13 17.25 21.71
C ALA A 351 20.73 17.96 20.40
N ALA A 352 19.71 18.81 20.46
CA ALA A 352 19.36 19.62 19.30
C ALA A 352 20.59 20.48 18.99
N VAL A 353 21.24 20.22 17.86
CA VAL A 353 22.32 21.08 17.41
C VAL A 353 21.68 22.43 17.14
N ALA A 354 22.11 23.46 17.88
CA ALA A 354 21.65 24.82 17.71
C ALA A 354 22.10 25.33 16.34
N HIS A 355 21.38 24.97 15.29
CA HIS A 355 21.51 25.58 13.97
C HIS A 355 20.16 26.18 13.60
N ALA A 356 20.27 27.47 13.28
CA ALA A 356 19.25 28.51 13.18
C ALA A 356 18.14 28.22 12.17
#